data_AF-A0AAD8N0S8-F1
#
_entry.id   AF-A0AAD8N0S8-F1
#
_cell.length_a   1.000
_cell.length_b   1.000
_cell.length_c   1.000
_cell.angle_alpha   90.00
_cell.angle_beta   90.00
_cell.angle_gamma   90.00
#
_symmetry.space_group_name_H-M   'P 1'
#
loop_
_entity.id
_entity.type
_entity.pdbx_description
1 polymer ?
#
loop_
_entity_poly.entity_id
_entity_poly.type
_entity_poly.pdbx_seq_one_letter_code
_entity_poly.pdbx_strand_id
1 'polypeptide(L)'
;MNLSFDRSWMARRKSSTEIGATAEFRAGCQVFLEYAYSHPECVNNRNQIRCPCWKCKNNNYLDRDMVNYHLLVSGFMRNYEECWWAHGQRRDGGYTGNKPGSRSTHRMDEMVHDIAGPDFDWEQAREQPMNSDAKAFSKLLEEDHPFRRNRENFRKGKVENDIPIPRQVYLLLFLATGGGR
;
A
#
# COMPACT_ATOMS: atom_id res chain seq x y z
N MET A 1 -32.64 -5.72 -1.91
CA MET A 1 -31.39 -4.97 -1.68
C MET A 1 -30.35 -5.47 -2.68
N ASN A 2 -29.60 -4.56 -3.31
CA ASN A 2 -28.51 -4.97 -4.20
C ASN A 2 -27.22 -5.08 -3.39
N LEU A 3 -26.85 -6.31 -3.03
CA LEU A 3 -25.71 -6.61 -2.15
C LEU A 3 -24.34 -6.28 -2.77
N SER A 4 -24.28 -5.96 -4.07
CA SER A 4 -23.04 -5.56 -4.74
C SER A 4 -22.68 -4.08 -4.52
N PHE A 5 -23.68 -3.22 -4.32
CA PHE A 5 -23.49 -1.77 -4.09
C PHE A 5 -23.76 -1.37 -2.64
N ASP A 6 -24.81 -1.93 -2.03
CA ASP A 6 -25.11 -1.70 -0.62
C ASP A 6 -24.36 -2.73 0.23
N ARG A 7 -23.41 -2.26 1.03
CA ARG A 7 -22.55 -3.07 1.92
C ARG A 7 -23.01 -3.06 3.37
N SER A 8 -24.12 -2.40 3.69
CA SER A 8 -24.66 -2.33 5.06
C SER A 8 -25.00 -3.70 5.65
N TRP A 9 -25.14 -4.73 4.81
CA TRP A 9 -25.31 -6.13 5.24
C TRP A 9 -24.14 -6.66 6.08
N MET A 10 -22.92 -6.11 5.94
CA MET A 10 -21.76 -6.55 6.74
C MET A 10 -21.95 -6.29 8.24
N ALA A 11 -22.62 -5.19 8.59
CA ALA A 11 -22.92 -4.85 9.98
C ALA A 11 -24.05 -5.72 10.54
N ARG A 12 -24.91 -6.27 9.67
CA ARG A 12 -26.10 -7.04 10.03
C ARG A 12 -25.83 -8.53 10.22
N ARG A 13 -24.67 -8.88 10.80
CA ARG A 13 -24.31 -10.28 11.04
C ARG A 13 -25.28 -10.99 12.00
N LYS A 14 -25.65 -10.36 13.11
CA LYS A 14 -26.50 -10.96 14.15
C LYS A 14 -27.88 -10.33 14.12
N SER A 15 -28.90 -11.14 14.32
CA SER A 15 -30.27 -10.71 14.62
C SER A 15 -30.67 -11.22 16.00
N SER A 16 -31.58 -10.52 16.67
CA SER A 16 -32.22 -11.02 17.90
C SER A 16 -33.14 -12.21 17.64
N THR A 17 -33.60 -12.39 16.40
CA THR A 17 -34.59 -13.42 16.00
C THR A 17 -33.97 -14.66 15.38
N GLU A 18 -32.69 -14.63 14.99
CA GLU A 18 -32.03 -15.72 14.28
C GLU A 18 -30.83 -16.28 15.08
N ILE A 19 -30.72 -17.61 15.12
CA ILE A 19 -29.52 -18.26 15.65
C ILE A 19 -28.42 -18.23 14.60
N GLY A 20 -27.32 -17.53 14.91
CA GLY A 20 -26.14 -17.44 14.05
C GLY A 20 -26.12 -16.20 13.16
N ALA A 21 -25.51 -16.33 11.98
CA ALA A 21 -25.45 -15.25 11.00
C ALA A 21 -26.83 -15.04 10.34
N THR A 22 -27.22 -13.82 10.00
CA THR A 22 -28.48 -13.58 9.28
C THR A 22 -28.43 -14.13 7.86
N ALA A 23 -29.60 -14.45 7.27
CA ALA A 23 -29.67 -14.83 5.86
C ALA A 23 -29.04 -13.78 4.93
N GLU A 24 -29.26 -12.50 5.22
CA GLU A 24 -28.69 -11.39 4.46
C GLU A 24 -27.16 -11.34 4.55
N PHE A 25 -26.60 -11.52 5.75
CA PHE A 25 -25.15 -11.57 5.94
C PHE A 25 -24.53 -12.75 5.17
N ARG A 26 -25.16 -13.93 5.21
CA ARG A 26 -24.71 -15.11 4.45
C ARG A 26 -24.68 -14.84 2.94
N ALA A 27 -25.75 -14.25 2.40
CA ALA A 27 -25.82 -13.90 0.99
C ALA A 27 -24.76 -12.86 0.60
N GLY A 28 -24.58 -11.83 1.43
CA GLY A 28 -23.54 -10.83 1.23
C GLY A 28 -22.13 -11.42 1.26
N CYS A 29 -21.84 -12.37 2.15
CA CYS A 29 -20.57 -13.09 2.15
C CYS A 29 -20.28 -13.79 0.82
N GLN A 30 -21.28 -14.38 0.18
CA GLN A 30 -21.10 -15.00 -1.14
C GLN A 30 -20.76 -13.96 -2.21
N VAL A 31 -21.50 -12.84 -2.23
CA VAL A 31 -21.23 -11.73 -3.16
C VAL A 31 -19.83 -11.15 -2.94
N PHE A 32 -19.40 -11.00 -1.69
CA PHE A 32 -18.04 -10.57 -1.36
C PHE A 32 -16.98 -11.54 -1.90
N LEU A 33 -17.18 -12.85 -1.73
CA LEU A 33 -16.24 -13.85 -2.23
C LEU A 33 -16.18 -13.84 -3.75
N GLU A 34 -17.32 -13.78 -4.44
CA GLU A 34 -17.36 -13.67 -5.89
C GLU A 34 -16.59 -12.45 -6.39
N TYR A 35 -16.81 -11.28 -5.76
CA TYR A 35 -16.06 -10.07 -6.08
C TYR A 35 -14.57 -10.23 -5.81
N ALA A 36 -14.16 -10.73 -4.64
CA ALA A 36 -12.75 -10.89 -4.31
C ALA A 36 -12.01 -11.82 -5.28
N TYR A 37 -12.65 -12.91 -5.73
CA TYR A 37 -12.07 -13.84 -6.69
C TYR A 37 -12.17 -13.36 -8.14
N SER A 38 -13.04 -12.39 -8.46
CA SER A 38 -13.06 -11.75 -9.78
C SER A 38 -11.89 -10.78 -10.01
N HIS A 39 -11.06 -10.54 -8.99
CA HIS A 39 -9.87 -9.67 -9.02
C HIS A 39 -8.61 -10.55 -8.93
N PRO A 40 -8.02 -10.96 -10.07
CA PRO A 40 -6.89 -11.90 -10.09
C PRO A 40 -5.68 -11.41 -9.30
N GLU A 41 -5.48 -10.10 -9.17
CA GLU A 41 -4.39 -9.49 -8.39
C GLU A 41 -4.52 -9.72 -6.88
N CYS A 42 -5.72 -10.07 -6.40
CA CYS A 42 -6.01 -10.35 -4.99
C CYS A 42 -5.86 -11.83 -4.63
N VAL A 43 -5.78 -12.70 -5.64
CA VAL A 43 -5.69 -14.16 -5.50
C VAL A 43 -4.24 -14.61 -5.64
N ASN A 44 -3.73 -15.36 -4.65
CA ASN A 44 -2.37 -15.87 -4.73
C ASN A 44 -2.27 -17.13 -5.62
N ASN A 45 -1.05 -17.63 -5.83
CA ASN A 45 -0.77 -18.84 -6.61
C ASN A 45 -1.40 -20.14 -6.07
N ARG A 46 -1.93 -20.13 -4.84
CA ARG A 46 -2.63 -21.25 -4.21
C ARG A 46 -4.15 -21.10 -4.25
N ASN A 47 -4.66 -20.16 -5.04
CA ASN A 47 -6.09 -19.84 -5.11
C ASN A 47 -6.66 -19.38 -3.75
N GLN A 48 -5.91 -18.58 -3.01
CA GLN A 48 -6.29 -18.05 -1.71
C GLN A 48 -6.33 -16.53 -1.73
N ILE A 49 -7.19 -15.96 -0.90
CA ILE A 49 -7.33 -14.51 -0.69
C ILE A 49 -7.01 -14.14 0.76
N ARG A 50 -6.73 -12.87 1.01
CA ARG A 50 -6.60 -12.35 2.39
C ARG A 50 -7.94 -12.49 3.12
N CYS A 51 -7.91 -13.00 4.35
CA CYS A 51 -9.12 -13.17 5.16
C CYS A 51 -9.43 -11.89 5.97
N PRO A 52 -10.56 -11.20 5.72
CA PRO A 52 -10.90 -9.95 6.40
C PRO A 52 -11.65 -10.16 7.73
N CYS A 53 -11.67 -11.39 8.26
CA CYS A 53 -12.39 -11.66 9.50
C CYS A 53 -11.72 -10.95 10.71
N TRP A 54 -12.48 -10.77 11.78
CA TRP A 54 -12.01 -10.12 13.01
C TRP A 54 -10.69 -10.69 13.57
N LYS A 55 -10.46 -12.00 13.38
CA LYS A 55 -9.25 -12.70 13.85
C LYS A 55 -8.06 -12.49 12.92
N CYS A 56 -8.27 -12.61 11.61
CA CYS A 56 -7.19 -12.59 10.62
C CYS A 56 -6.78 -11.18 10.19
N LYS A 57 -7.73 -10.22 10.14
CA LYS A 57 -7.47 -8.81 9.79
C LYS A 57 -6.63 -8.63 8.51
N ASN A 58 -6.91 -9.41 7.47
CA ASN A 58 -6.19 -9.46 6.19
C ASN A 58 -4.74 -9.97 6.23
N ASN A 59 -4.27 -10.53 7.35
CA ASN A 59 -2.91 -11.08 7.45
C ASN A 59 -2.78 -12.50 6.91
N ASN A 60 -3.83 -13.31 7.00
CA ASN A 60 -3.80 -14.71 6.59
C ASN A 60 -4.38 -14.88 5.18
N TYR A 61 -3.70 -15.65 4.34
CA TYR A 61 -4.23 -16.14 3.08
C TYR A 61 -4.93 -17.49 3.30
N LEU A 62 -6.21 -17.55 2.96
CA LEU A 62 -7.05 -18.73 3.14
C LEU A 62 -7.86 -18.99 1.87
N ASP A 63 -8.23 -20.24 1.63
CA ASP A 63 -9.12 -20.62 0.52
C ASP A 63 -10.54 -20.07 0.73
N ARG A 64 -11.34 -20.15 -0.35
CA ARG A 64 -12.70 -19.58 -0.40
C ARG A 64 -13.59 -20.08 0.73
N ASP A 65 -13.56 -21.38 1.00
CA ASP A 65 -14.43 -22.02 1.98
C ASP A 65 -14.03 -21.64 3.40
N MET A 66 -12.73 -21.60 3.67
CA MET A 66 -12.21 -21.20 4.97
C MET A 66 -12.47 -19.71 5.25
N VAL A 67 -12.33 -18.84 4.25
CA VAL A 67 -12.70 -17.42 4.40
C VAL A 67 -14.20 -17.30 4.70
N ASN A 68 -15.06 -18.00 3.95
CA ASN A 68 -16.51 -18.01 4.19
C ASN A 68 -16.84 -18.45 5.62
N TYR A 69 -16.28 -19.58 6.06
CA TYR A 69 -16.45 -20.08 7.42
C TYR A 69 -16.02 -19.06 8.48
N HIS A 70 -14.86 -18.44 8.32
CA HIS A 70 -14.38 -17.40 9.22
C HIS A 70 -15.31 -16.18 9.28
N LEU A 71 -15.87 -15.76 8.14
CA LEU A 71 -16.85 -14.66 8.09
C LEU A 71 -18.13 -15.03 8.82
N LEU A 72 -18.67 -16.23 8.61
CA LEU A 72 -19.91 -16.67 9.27
C LEU A 72 -19.74 -16.81 10.78
N VAL A 73 -18.58 -17.27 11.26
CA VAL A 73 -18.31 -17.51 12.70
C VAL A 73 -17.80 -16.27 13.43
N SER A 74 -16.90 -15.50 12.82
CA SER A 74 -16.24 -14.36 13.47
C SER A 74 -16.73 -13.00 12.99
N GLY A 75 -17.31 -12.92 11.79
CA GLY A 75 -17.62 -11.66 11.13
C GLY A 75 -16.41 -10.95 10.56
N PHE A 76 -16.65 -9.85 9.85
CA PHE A 76 -15.63 -8.96 9.33
C PHE A 76 -14.92 -8.19 10.47
N MET A 77 -13.72 -7.69 10.19
CA MET A 77 -13.10 -6.66 11.02
C MET A 77 -13.96 -5.38 11.05
N ARG A 78 -13.80 -4.54 12.08
CA ARG A 78 -14.59 -3.31 12.21
C ARG A 78 -14.37 -2.39 11.00
N ASN A 79 -15.46 -1.76 10.55
CA ASN A 79 -15.50 -0.77 9.48
C ASN A 79 -14.95 -1.28 8.14
N TYR A 80 -15.16 -2.58 7.86
CA TYR A 80 -14.65 -3.18 6.63
C TYR A 80 -15.46 -2.81 5.39
N GLU A 81 -16.68 -2.29 5.57
CA GLU A 81 -17.57 -1.81 4.50
C GLU A 81 -16.93 -0.74 3.59
N GLU A 82 -16.02 0.07 4.14
CA GLU A 82 -15.30 1.14 3.44
C GLU A 82 -13.93 0.69 2.89
N CYS A 83 -13.48 -0.53 3.21
CA CYS A 83 -12.05 -0.87 3.16
C CYS A 83 -11.76 -2.20 2.44
N TRP A 84 -12.10 -2.28 1.15
CA TRP A 84 -11.85 -3.48 0.31
C TRP A 84 -10.55 -3.39 -0.52
N TRP A 85 -9.57 -2.58 -0.12
CA TRP A 85 -8.31 -2.43 -0.87
C TRP A 85 -7.55 -3.76 -1.08
N ALA A 86 -7.76 -4.72 -0.19
CA ALA A 86 -7.16 -6.05 -0.26
C ALA A 86 -7.87 -6.99 -1.27
N HIS A 87 -9.03 -6.58 -1.80
CA HIS A 87 -9.94 -7.40 -2.61
C HIS A 87 -10.44 -6.69 -3.87
N GLY A 88 -9.73 -5.66 -4.34
CA GLY A 88 -10.00 -5.05 -5.65
C GLY A 88 -10.66 -3.66 -5.61
N GLN A 89 -11.09 -3.17 -4.44
CA GLN A 89 -11.59 -1.79 -4.36
C GLN A 89 -10.42 -0.82 -4.45
N ARG A 90 -10.33 -0.13 -5.59
CA ARG A 90 -9.42 1.00 -5.78
C ARG A 90 -10.03 2.18 -5.00
N ARG A 91 -9.22 2.89 -4.21
CA ARG A 91 -9.65 4.18 -3.65
C ARG A 91 -10.00 5.09 -4.81
N ASP A 92 -11.21 5.61 -4.79
CA ASP A 92 -11.83 6.32 -5.90
C ASP A 92 -10.90 7.44 -6.40
N GLY A 93 -10.62 7.41 -7.70
CA GLY A 93 -9.61 8.23 -8.37
C GLY A 93 -9.02 7.60 -9.64
N GLY A 94 -9.30 6.31 -9.91
CA GLY A 94 -8.85 5.63 -11.12
C GLY A 94 -10.00 5.23 -12.04
N TYR A 95 -10.46 6.17 -12.89
CA TYR A 95 -11.25 5.87 -14.08
C TYR A 95 -10.68 4.64 -14.82
N THR A 96 -11.53 3.66 -15.11
CA THR A 96 -11.24 2.59 -16.08
C THR A 96 -11.40 3.15 -17.49
N GLY A 97 -10.35 3.81 -17.98
CA GLY A 97 -10.14 3.98 -19.41
C GLY A 97 -9.14 2.93 -19.87
N ASN A 98 -9.58 2.02 -20.73
CA ASN A 98 -8.69 1.17 -21.54
C ASN A 98 -7.56 2.03 -22.12
N LYS A 99 -6.31 1.76 -21.75
CA LYS A 99 -5.16 2.04 -22.60
C LYS A 99 -4.32 0.77 -22.70
N PRO A 100 -4.19 0.17 -23.90
CA PRO A 100 -3.22 -0.89 -24.11
C PRO A 100 -1.83 -0.25 -24.10
N GLY A 101 -0.88 -0.89 -23.41
CA GLY A 101 0.54 -0.59 -23.56
C GLY A 101 1.09 0.48 -22.63
N SER A 102 1.79 0.02 -21.59
CA SER A 102 3.17 0.41 -21.29
C SER A 102 3.58 1.87 -21.61
N ARG A 103 3.56 2.73 -20.57
CA ARG A 103 4.71 3.52 -20.08
C ARG A 103 4.23 4.47 -18.97
N SER A 104 4.58 4.14 -17.74
CA SER A 104 4.20 4.87 -16.52
C SER A 104 5.02 6.16 -16.28
N THR A 105 5.58 6.78 -17.32
CA THR A 105 6.38 8.02 -17.20
C THR A 105 5.53 9.29 -17.34
N HIS A 106 4.40 9.22 -18.06
CA HIS A 106 3.68 10.41 -18.50
C HIS A 106 3.02 11.26 -17.41
N ARG A 107 2.73 10.73 -16.20
CA ARG A 107 2.03 11.52 -15.17
C ARG A 107 2.89 12.57 -14.49
N MET A 108 4.17 12.26 -14.25
CA MET A 108 5.09 13.24 -13.67
C MET A 108 5.49 14.27 -14.73
N ASP A 109 5.64 13.83 -15.98
CA ASP A 109 5.96 14.69 -17.12
C ASP A 109 4.85 15.72 -17.36
N GLU A 110 3.59 15.30 -17.33
CA GLU A 110 2.41 16.19 -17.48
C GLU A 110 2.35 17.26 -16.38
N MET A 111 2.51 16.88 -15.10
CA MET A 111 2.48 17.85 -14.00
C MET A 111 3.62 18.88 -14.08
N VAL A 112 4.78 18.50 -14.62
CA VAL A 112 5.89 19.45 -14.81
C VAL A 112 5.64 20.37 -15.98
N HIS A 113 4.99 19.91 -17.06
CA HIS A 113 4.59 20.81 -18.14
C HIS A 113 3.54 21.84 -17.70
N ASP A 114 2.66 21.51 -16.77
CA ASP A 114 1.70 22.46 -16.20
C ASP A 114 2.39 23.57 -15.38
N ILE A 115 3.52 23.26 -14.73
CA ILE A 115 4.26 24.20 -13.87
C ILE A 115 5.31 24.98 -14.64
N ALA A 116 6.10 24.29 -15.46
CA ALA A 116 7.30 24.82 -16.11
C ALA A 116 7.12 25.03 -17.63
N GLY A 117 5.97 24.63 -18.17
CA GLY A 117 5.62 24.78 -19.58
C GLY A 117 6.05 23.59 -20.45
N PRO A 118 5.49 23.51 -21.67
CA PRO A 118 5.82 22.46 -22.64
C PRO A 118 7.27 22.54 -23.16
N ASP A 119 7.95 23.67 -22.95
CA ASP A 119 9.35 23.89 -23.34
C ASP A 119 10.35 23.44 -22.26
N PHE A 120 9.88 22.76 -21.20
CA PHE A 120 10.75 22.31 -20.11
C PHE A 120 11.73 21.22 -20.57
N ASP A 121 13.02 21.55 -20.56
CA ASP A 121 14.11 20.66 -20.98
C ASP A 121 14.51 19.68 -19.87
N TRP A 122 14.03 18.46 -20.00
CA TRP A 122 14.36 17.34 -19.11
C TRP A 122 15.82 16.91 -19.16
N GLU A 123 16.51 17.09 -20.28
CA GLU A 123 17.92 16.71 -20.39
C GLU A 123 18.78 17.71 -19.61
N GLN A 124 18.53 19.00 -19.79
CA GLN A 124 19.20 20.03 -19.00
C GLN A 124 18.89 19.91 -17.50
N ALA A 125 17.64 19.64 -17.12
CA ALA A 125 17.25 19.45 -15.72
C ALA A 125 17.99 18.27 -15.05
N ARG A 126 18.32 17.22 -15.82
CA ARG A 126 19.02 16.02 -15.33
C ARG A 126 20.52 16.23 -15.14
N GLU A 127 21.11 17.17 -15.88
CA GLU A 127 22.54 17.47 -15.80
C GLU A 127 22.87 18.61 -14.84
N GLN A 128 21.86 19.22 -14.20
CA GLN A 128 22.09 20.30 -13.26
C GLN A 128 22.89 19.82 -12.05
N PRO A 129 23.94 20.56 -11.64
CA PRO A 129 24.67 20.25 -10.44
C PRO A 129 23.75 20.38 -9.22
N MET A 130 24.10 19.65 -8.16
CA MET A 130 23.35 19.66 -6.91
C MET A 130 23.05 21.10 -6.46
N ASN A 131 21.77 21.41 -6.20
CA ASN A 131 21.35 22.76 -5.82
C ASN A 131 22.02 23.19 -4.50
N SER A 132 22.09 24.50 -4.24
CA SER A 132 22.78 25.07 -3.07
C SER A 132 22.27 24.49 -1.75
N ASP A 133 20.97 24.26 -1.67
CA ASP A 133 20.30 23.84 -0.45
C ASP A 133 20.60 22.36 -0.16
N ALA A 134 20.61 21.52 -1.19
CA ALA A 134 21.05 20.14 -1.11
C ALA A 134 22.55 20.04 -0.77
N LYS A 135 23.39 20.97 -1.28
CA LYS A 135 24.80 21.08 -0.87
C LYS A 135 24.94 21.47 0.60
N ALA A 136 24.10 22.35 1.12
CA ALA A 136 24.08 22.70 2.53
C ALA A 136 23.60 21.52 3.39
N PHE A 137 22.55 20.82 2.95
CA PHE A 137 22.02 19.65 3.63
C PHE A 137 23.04 18.51 3.71
N SER A 138 23.81 18.28 2.64
CA SER A 138 24.89 17.28 2.59
C SER A 138 26.02 17.54 3.60
N LYS A 139 26.10 18.75 4.16
CA LYS A 139 27.08 19.14 5.19
C LYS A 139 26.53 19.10 6.61
N LEU A 140 25.25 18.78 6.80
CA LEU A 140 24.64 18.69 8.14
C LEU A 140 25.12 17.49 8.94
N LEU A 141 25.61 16.45 8.26
CA LEU A 141 26.23 15.30 8.88
C LEU A 141 27.74 15.37 8.71
N GLU A 142 28.46 14.96 9.75
CA GLU A 142 29.91 14.75 9.69
C GLU A 142 30.25 13.72 8.60
N GLU A 143 31.43 13.85 8.01
CA GLU A 143 31.86 13.06 6.84
C GLU A 143 31.90 11.55 7.11
N ASP A 144 32.05 11.14 8.36
CA ASP A 144 32.09 9.76 8.85
C ASP A 144 30.78 9.33 9.55
N HIS A 145 29.73 10.15 9.49
CA HIS A 145 28.47 9.87 10.17
C HIS A 145 27.82 8.58 9.64
N PRO A 146 27.35 7.66 10.49
CA PRO A 146 26.82 6.35 10.07
C PRO A 146 25.59 6.42 9.14
N PHE A 147 24.84 7.52 9.17
CA PHE A 147 23.73 7.76 8.23
C PHE A 147 24.15 8.42 6.89
N ARG A 148 25.41 8.81 6.75
CA ARG A 148 25.94 9.33 5.49
C ARG A 148 26.35 8.18 4.57
N ARG A 149 25.35 7.57 3.92
CA ARG A 149 25.59 6.52 2.92
C ARG A 149 26.00 7.12 1.59
N ASN A 150 26.81 6.37 0.84
CA ASN A 150 27.24 6.69 -0.51
C ASN A 150 27.95 8.06 -0.62
N ARG A 151 29.22 8.11 -0.19
CA ARG A 151 30.09 9.30 -0.27
C ARG A 151 30.49 9.66 -1.71
N GLU A 152 30.20 8.78 -2.65
CA GLU A 152 30.47 8.98 -4.07
C GLU A 152 29.25 9.60 -4.77
N ASN A 153 29.49 10.42 -5.78
CA ASN A 153 28.40 10.97 -6.59
C ASN A 153 27.57 9.84 -7.23
N PHE A 154 26.25 9.99 -7.20
CA PHE A 154 25.32 9.04 -7.81
C PHE A 154 25.69 8.77 -9.27
N ARG A 155 26.07 7.51 -9.58
CA ARG A 155 26.31 7.05 -10.95
C ARG A 155 25.15 6.20 -11.43
N LYS A 156 24.34 6.75 -12.34
CA LYS A 156 23.19 6.07 -12.93
C LYS A 156 23.62 4.75 -13.60
N GLY A 157 22.91 3.65 -13.28
CA GLY A 157 23.21 2.31 -13.80
C GLY A 157 24.00 1.40 -12.85
N LYS A 158 24.52 1.93 -11.74
CA LYS A 158 25.02 1.11 -10.62
C LYS A 158 23.94 0.95 -9.57
N VAL A 159 23.67 -0.31 -9.20
CA VAL A 159 22.85 -0.64 -8.03
C VAL A 159 23.81 -0.78 -6.84
N GLU A 160 23.57 0.01 -5.80
CA GLU A 160 24.30 -0.11 -4.53
C GLU A 160 23.64 -1.19 -3.67
N ASN A 161 24.45 -2.10 -3.11
CA ASN A 161 23.98 -3.26 -2.36
C ASN A 161 24.23 -3.12 -0.86
N ASP A 162 24.35 -1.90 -0.36
CA ASP A 162 24.65 -1.64 1.05
C ASP A 162 23.56 -2.22 1.95
N ILE A 163 24.00 -3.02 2.92
CA ILE A 163 23.10 -3.65 3.90
C ILE A 163 22.48 -2.53 4.75
N PRO A 164 21.14 -2.47 4.88
CA PRO A 164 20.51 -1.49 5.74
C PRO A 164 21.02 -1.68 7.17
N ILE A 165 21.47 -0.59 7.80
CA ILE A 165 21.90 -0.59 9.20
C ILE A 165 20.82 -1.27 10.06
N PRO A 166 21.17 -2.32 10.83
CA PRO A 166 20.23 -3.03 11.68
C PRO A 166 19.54 -2.08 12.67
N ARG A 167 18.25 -2.29 12.92
CA ARG A 167 17.45 -1.45 13.83
C ARG A 167 18.05 -1.32 15.24
N GLN A 168 18.89 -2.27 15.66
CA GLN A 168 19.54 -2.28 16.97
C GLN A 168 20.57 -1.15 17.16
N VAL A 169 21.18 -0.64 16.09
CA VAL A 169 22.26 0.38 16.18
C VAL A 169 21.69 1.79 16.45
N TYR A 170 20.39 2.00 16.22
CA TYR A 170 19.71 3.29 16.47
C TYR A 170 19.70 3.69 17.96
N LEU A 171 19.73 2.72 18.88
CA LEU A 171 19.64 3.02 20.32
C LEU A 171 20.98 3.46 20.92
N LEU A 172 22.11 3.02 20.34
CA LEU A 172 23.44 3.33 20.86
C LEU A 172 23.97 4.71 20.39
N LEU A 173 23.52 5.21 19.24
CA LEU A 173 23.93 6.52 18.73
C LEU A 173 23.24 7.70 19.44
N PHE A 174 22.04 7.50 19.99
CA PHE A 174 21.36 8.54 20.78
C PHE A 174 21.99 8.78 22.15
N LEU A 175 22.84 7.87 22.63
CA LEU A 175 23.53 8.00 23.93
C LEU A 175 24.94 8.62 23.81
N ALA A 176 25.48 8.76 22.59
CA ALA A 176 26.85 9.25 22.38
C ALA A 176 26.97 10.77 22.20
N THR A 177 25.87 11.50 21.97
CA THR A 177 25.89 12.98 21.83
C THR A 177 25.33 13.72 23.04
N GLY A 178 24.96 13.02 24.11
CA GLY A 178 24.47 13.59 25.37
C GLY A 178 25.54 13.58 26.46
N GLY A 179 26.59 14.40 26.33
CA GLY A 179 27.63 14.50 27.35
C GLY A 179 28.42 15.81 27.30
N GLY A 180 28.00 16.80 28.07
CA GLY A 180 28.77 18.03 28.30
C GLY A 180 27.98 19.03 29.13
N ARG A 181 28.45 19.27 30.35
CA ARG A 181 27.93 20.24 31.32
C ARG A 181 28.05 21.68 30.83
#